data_AF-A0A087X2I5-F1
#
_entry.id   AF-A0A087X2I5-F1
#
_cell.length_a   1.000
_cell.length_b   1.000
_cell.length_c   1.000
_cell.angle_alpha   90.00
_cell.angle_beta   90.00
_cell.angle_gamma   90.00
#
_symmetry.space_group_name_H-M   'P 1'
#
loop_
_entity.id
_entity.type
_entity.pdbx_description
1 polymer ?
#
loop_
_entity_poly.entity_id
_entity_poly.type
_entity_poly.pdbx_seq_one_letter_code
_entity_poly.pdbx_strand_id
1 'polypeptide(L)' 'MRDPDDQYKLTEDTRQLGLVVCRGTSVVLICPQDGMEAIPNPFIQQQDA' A
#
# COMPACT_ATOMS: atom_id res chain seq x y z
N MET A 1 -3.39 6.12 5.61
CA MET A 1 -2.77 7.48 5.44
C MET A 1 -1.34 7.39 5.94
N ARG A 2 -0.48 8.43 5.89
CA ARG A 2 0.81 8.35 6.60
C ARG A 2 0.63 8.85 8.04
N ASP A 3 1.37 8.24 8.96
CA ASP A 3 1.39 8.68 10.36
C ASP A 3 1.99 10.11 10.44
N PRO A 4 1.37 11.05 11.18
CA PRO A 4 1.87 12.42 11.28
C PRO A 4 3.21 12.52 12.01
N ASP A 5 3.52 11.58 12.90
CA ASP A 5 4.74 11.57 13.69
C ASP A 5 5.86 10.73 13.02
N ASP A 6 5.50 9.82 12.10
CA ASP A 6 6.45 8.99 11.33
C ASP A 6 6.05 8.82 9.85
N GLN A 7 6.76 9.53 8.96
CA GLN A 7 6.51 9.52 7.52
C GLN A 7 6.73 8.17 6.82
N TYR A 8 7.43 7.23 7.46
CA TYR A 8 7.71 5.90 6.90
C TYR A 8 6.66 4.86 7.31
N LYS A 9 5.79 5.21 8.25
CA LYS A 9 4.70 4.35 8.71
C LYS A 9 3.42 4.66 7.94
N LEU A 10 2.91 3.65 7.25
CA LEU A 10 1.59 3.71 6.61
C LEU A 10 0.52 3.24 7.61
N THR A 11 -0.51 4.05 7.79
CA THR A 11 -1.75 3.69 8.50
C THR A 11 -2.77 3.09 7.54
N GLU A 12 -3.70 2.30 8.07
CA GLU A 12 -4.81 1.73 7.29
C GLU A 12 -5.93 2.73 7.00
N ASP A 13 -5.78 3.99 7.43
CA ASP A 13 -6.82 5.01 7.22
C ASP A 13 -7.01 5.33 5.74
N THR A 14 -8.26 5.35 5.31
CA THR A 14 -8.67 5.72 3.96
C THR A 14 -9.48 7.01 3.97
N ARG A 15 -9.50 7.74 2.85
CA ARG A 15 -10.34 8.94 2.69
C ARG A 15 -11.01 8.94 1.32
N GLN A 16 -12.24 9.43 1.28
CA GLN A 16 -12.99 9.58 0.04
C GLN A 16 -12.49 10.81 -0.73
N LEU A 17 -12.20 10.63 -2.02
CA LEU A 17 -11.73 11.70 -2.91
C LEU A 17 -12.71 12.05 -4.04
N GLY A 18 -13.71 11.19 -4.32
CA GLY A 18 -14.61 11.38 -5.45
C GLY A 18 -13.91 11.16 -6.79
N LEU A 19 -14.26 11.97 -7.80
CA LEU A 19 -13.61 11.94 -9.11
C LEU A 19 -12.31 12.75 -9.07
N VAL A 20 -11.21 12.13 -9.50
CA VAL A 20 -9.87 12.73 -9.49
C VAL A 20 -9.18 12.63 -10.84
N VAL A 21 -8.26 13.55 -11.09
CA VAL A 21 -7.28 13.46 -12.20
C VAL A 21 -5.90 13.35 -11.58
N CYS A 22 -5.20 12.25 -11.85
CA CYS A 22 -3.85 12.02 -11.34
C CYS A 22 -2.79 12.61 -12.28
N ARG A 23 -1.78 13.30 -11.70
CA ARG A 23 -0.67 13.85 -12.48
C ARG A 23 0.32 12.74 -12.85
N GLY A 24 0.47 12.47 -14.16
CA GLY A 24 1.31 11.36 -14.67
C GLY A 24 2.76 11.38 -14.17
N THR A 25 3.38 12.56 -14.07
CA THR A 25 4.77 12.69 -13.59
C THR A 25 4.97 12.31 -12.12
N SER A 26 3.89 12.15 -11.34
CA SER A 26 3.93 11.76 -9.94
C SER A 26 3.54 10.30 -9.72
N VAL A 27 3.04 9.61 -10.75
CA VAL A 27 2.65 8.19 -10.68
C VAL A 27 3.87 7.33 -11.00
N VAL A 28 4.17 6.37 -10.14
CA VAL A 28 5.32 5.46 -10.30
C VAL A 28 4.93 4.02 -10.64
N LEU A 29 3.71 3.59 -10.28
CA LEU A 29 3.21 2.24 -10.49
C LEU A 29 1.70 2.24 -10.72
N ILE A 30 1.22 1.39 -11.64
CA ILE A 30 -0.19 1.06 -11.83
C ILE A 30 -0.30 -0.47 -11.92
N CYS A 31 -1.16 -1.06 -11.09
CA CYS A 31 -1.46 -2.49 -11.11
C CYS A 31 -2.98 -2.68 -10.98
N PRO A 32 -3.54 -3.78 -11.53
CA PRO A 32 -4.92 -4.15 -11.25
C PRO A 32 -5.10 -4.46 -9.75
N GLN A 33 -6.25 -4.10 -9.21
CA GLN A 33 -6.59 -4.42 -7.81
C GLN A 33 -7.05 -5.88 -7.68
N ASP A 34 -7.77 -6.40 -8.67
CA ASP A 34 -8.29 -7.76 -8.62
C ASP A 34 -7.14 -8.78 -8.62
N GLY A 35 -7.17 -9.69 -7.64
CA GLY A 35 -6.09 -10.65 -7.38
C GLY A 35 -4.87 -10.11 -6.63
N MET A 36 -4.86 -8.84 -6.22
CA MET A 36 -3.79 -8.29 -5.37
C MET A 36 -4.13 -8.48 -3.89
N GLU A 37 -3.22 -9.13 -3.16
CA GLU A 37 -3.30 -9.25 -1.71
C GLU A 37 -1.93 -8.99 -1.07
N ALA A 38 -1.93 -8.50 0.18
CA ALA A 38 -0.73 -8.43 0.98
C ALA A 38 -0.41 -9.83 1.52
N ILE A 39 0.80 -10.32 1.28
CA ILE A 39 1.26 -11.62 1.76
C ILE A 39 2.30 -11.46 2.88
N PRO A 40 2.40 -12.43 3.81
CA PRO A 40 3.52 -12.48 4.72
C PRO A 40 4.84 -12.62 3.93
N ASN A 41 5.95 -12.21 4.55
CA ASN A 41 7.26 -12.34 3.93
C ASN A 41 7.54 -13.84 3.61
N PRO A 42 7.70 -14.20 2.32
CA PRO A 42 7.82 -15.60 1.89
C PRO A 42 9.16 -16.25 2.27
N PHE A 43 10.11 -15.47 2.79
CA PHE A 43 11.44 -15.93 3.21
C PHE A 43 11.57 -16.09 4.72
N ILE A 44 10.52 -15.79 5.49
CA ILE A 44 10.48 -16.23 6.87
C ILE A 44 10.36 -17.76 6.80
N GLN A 45 11.47 -18.46 7.02
CA GLN A 45 11.44 -19.90 7.25
C GLN A 45 10.40 -20.12 8.34
N GLN A 46 9.33 -20.87 8.03
CA GLN A 46 8.48 -21.46 9.06
C GLN A 46 9.43 -22.26 9.94
N GLN A 47 9.88 -21.67 11.04
CA GLN A 47 10.57 -22.40 12.08
C GLN A 47 9.59 -23.48 12.50
N ASP A 48 9.95 -24.72 12.17
CA ASP A 48 9.21 -25.93 12.47
C ASP A 48 8.70 -25.85 13.92
N ALA A 49 7.38 -25.89 14.07
CA ALA A 49 6.71 -26.14 15.34
C ALA A 49 6.52 -27.64 15.52
#